data_AF-A0A9W9B8M5-F1
#
_entry.id   AF-A0A9W9B8M5-F1
#
_cell.length_a   1.000
_cell.length_b   1.000
_cell.length_c   1.000
_cell.angle_alpha   90.00
_cell.angle_beta   90.00
_cell.angle_gamma   90.00
#
_symmetry.space_group_name_H-M   'P 1'
#
loop_
_entity.id
_entity.type
_entity.pdbx_description
1 polymer ?
#
loop_
_entity_poly.entity_id
_entity_poly.type
_entity_poly.pdbx_seq_one_letter_code
_entity_poly.pdbx_strand_id
1 'polypeptide(L)'
;MELITNGVVPDRWKTSRQPPTKAEMQSTSILKVKITSGSAKFRDGGVSDDKHDLQNEDAQNSVWTGVVPVFSSLGEPVSTTYNKVDVPANVTDFIKDYNNENKEYVLSAIKK
;
A
#
# COMPACT_ATOMS: atom_id res chain seq x y z
N MET A 1 13.81 -18.08 1.86
CA MET A 1 12.54 -17.40 2.14
C MET A 1 12.74 -15.95 2.55
N GLU A 2 13.93 -15.58 3.07
CA GLU A 2 14.27 -14.20 3.45
C GLU A 2 13.83 -13.11 2.48
N LEU A 3 14.19 -13.17 1.19
CA LEU A 3 13.80 -12.14 0.22
C LEU A 3 12.29 -12.00 0.05
N ILE A 4 11.54 -13.11 0.14
CA ILE A 4 10.07 -13.09 0.05
C ILE A 4 9.49 -12.46 1.31
N THR A 5 9.98 -12.86 2.49
CA THR A 5 9.55 -12.32 3.78
C THR A 5 9.84 -10.82 3.90
N ASN A 6 11.05 -10.39 3.51
CA ASN A 6 11.47 -9.00 3.54
C ASN A 6 10.77 -8.15 2.47
N GLY A 7 10.27 -8.77 1.39
CA GLY A 7 9.46 -8.08 0.38
C GLY A 7 8.05 -7.73 0.85
N VAL A 8 7.58 -8.30 1.97
CA VAL A 8 6.29 -7.93 2.59
C VAL A 8 6.49 -6.88 3.67
N VAL A 9 7.39 -7.13 4.62
CA VAL A 9 7.81 -6.16 5.64
C VAL A 9 9.33 -6.14 5.64
N PRO A 10 9.97 -4.98 5.39
CA PRO A 10 11.42 -4.89 5.40
C PRO A 10 12.03 -5.47 6.67
N ASP A 11 13.14 -6.17 6.52
CA ASP A 11 13.90 -6.73 7.65
C ASP A 11 13.12 -7.71 8.57
N ARG A 12 12.00 -8.25 8.10
CA ARG A 12 11.16 -9.12 8.92
C ARG A 12 11.77 -10.50 9.16
N TRP A 13 12.56 -11.02 8.24
CA TRP A 13 13.20 -12.33 8.36
C TRP A 13 14.11 -12.43 9.59
N LYS A 14 15.02 -11.46 9.76
CA LYS A 14 15.97 -11.41 10.88
C LYS A 14 15.30 -11.16 12.22
N THR A 15 14.12 -10.53 12.23
CA THR A 15 13.31 -10.28 13.45
C THR A 15 12.25 -11.37 13.70
N SER A 16 12.32 -12.48 12.98
CA SER A 16 11.49 -13.67 13.18
C SER A 16 12.30 -14.78 13.85
N ARG A 17 11.65 -15.85 14.31
CA ARG A 17 12.36 -17.02 14.87
C ARG A 17 13.27 -17.62 13.79
N GLN A 18 14.55 -17.78 14.13
CA GLN A 18 15.55 -18.39 13.25
C GLN A 18 16.28 -19.54 13.96
N PRO A 19 16.65 -20.62 13.24
CA PRO A 19 16.24 -20.92 11.86
C PRO A 19 14.77 -21.42 11.78
N PRO A 20 14.17 -21.46 10.58
CA PRO A 20 12.97 -22.27 10.36
C PRO A 20 13.22 -23.72 10.74
N THR A 21 12.18 -24.40 11.18
CA THR A 21 12.22 -25.82 11.47
C THR A 21 12.36 -26.63 10.17
N LYS A 22 12.86 -27.87 10.30
CA LYS A 22 12.96 -28.78 9.15
C LYS A 22 11.61 -29.04 8.48
N ALA A 23 10.55 -29.15 9.27
CA ALA A 23 9.19 -29.36 8.75
C ALA A 23 8.71 -28.17 7.91
N GLU A 24 8.91 -26.93 8.38
CA GLU A 24 8.59 -25.70 7.63
C GLU A 24 9.34 -25.64 6.30
N MET A 25 10.61 -26.06 6.27
CA MET A 25 11.42 -26.11 5.06
C MET A 25 10.98 -27.22 4.09
N GLN A 26 10.55 -28.38 4.59
CA GLN A 26 10.13 -29.51 3.76
C GLN A 26 8.73 -29.32 3.16
N SER A 27 7.82 -28.62 3.86
CA SER A 27 6.45 -28.41 3.42
C SER A 27 6.27 -27.22 2.46
N THR A 28 7.31 -26.39 2.28
CA THR A 28 7.23 -25.15 1.49
C THR A 28 8.00 -25.26 0.17
N SER A 29 7.32 -25.05 -0.96
CA SER A 29 7.94 -24.94 -2.28
C SER A 29 8.02 -23.48 -2.75
N ILE A 30 9.10 -23.11 -3.44
CA ILE A 30 9.30 -21.77 -4.00
C ILE A 30 9.19 -21.82 -5.52
N LEU A 31 8.29 -21.02 -6.09
CA LEU A 31 8.16 -20.82 -7.53
C LEU A 31 8.79 -19.48 -7.93
N LYS A 32 9.64 -19.50 -8.96
CA LYS A 32 10.22 -18.31 -9.59
C LYS A 32 9.62 -18.13 -10.97
N VAL A 33 8.86 -17.07 -11.16
CA VAL A 33 8.26 -16.71 -12.45
C VAL A 33 9.02 -15.54 -13.05
N LYS A 34 9.46 -15.67 -14.31
CA LYS A 34 10.04 -14.55 -15.06
C LYS A 34 8.91 -13.82 -15.79
N ILE A 35 8.76 -12.53 -15.52
CA ILE A 35 7.82 -11.67 -16.24
C ILE A 35 8.40 -11.43 -17.65
N THR A 36 7.65 -11.82 -18.69
CA THR A 36 8.05 -11.65 -20.09
C THR A 36 7.47 -10.39 -20.73
N SER A 37 6.29 -9.96 -20.28
CA SER A 37 5.64 -8.71 -20.65
C SER A 37 4.69 -8.24 -19.54
N GLY A 38 4.36 -6.96 -19.54
CA GLY A 38 3.38 -6.36 -18.63
C GLY A 38 2.85 -5.04 -19.19
N SER A 39 1.62 -4.68 -18.84
CA SER A 39 1.01 -3.38 -19.17
C SER A 39 0.31 -2.82 -17.93
N ALA A 40 0.23 -1.49 -17.85
CA ALA A 40 -0.42 -0.78 -16.76
C ALA A 40 -1.19 0.43 -17.32
N LYS A 41 -2.26 0.82 -16.62
CA LYS A 41 -3.06 2.01 -16.94
C LYS A 41 -3.24 2.83 -15.67
N PHE A 42 -2.88 4.09 -15.75
CA PHE A 42 -3.01 5.05 -14.66
C PHE A 42 -4.04 6.12 -15.05
N ARG A 43 -4.82 6.57 -14.07
CA ARG A 43 -5.66 7.76 -14.17
C ARG A 43 -5.47 8.55 -12.88
N ASP A 44 -4.60 9.53 -12.93
CA ASP A 44 -4.45 10.60 -11.96
C ASP A 44 -5.11 11.88 -12.52
N GLY A 45 -5.19 12.91 -11.67
CA GLY A 45 -5.73 14.22 -12.01
C GLY A 45 -7.19 14.44 -11.65
N GLY A 46 -7.64 15.67 -11.91
CA GLY A 46 -8.98 16.15 -11.61
C GLY A 46 -10.07 15.68 -12.59
N VAL A 47 -11.26 16.23 -12.40
CA VAL A 47 -12.38 16.05 -13.33
C VAL A 47 -12.10 16.85 -14.62
N SER A 48 -12.48 16.30 -15.76
CA SER A 48 -12.44 16.98 -17.05
C SER A 48 -13.85 16.95 -17.62
N ASP A 49 -14.55 18.09 -17.53
CA ASP A 49 -15.92 18.27 -18.02
C ASP A 49 -15.94 18.87 -19.42
N ASP A 50 -17.02 18.62 -20.17
CA ASP A 50 -17.17 19.14 -21.52
C ASP A 50 -17.48 20.64 -21.53
N LYS A 51 -17.18 21.31 -22.65
CA LYS A 51 -17.33 22.78 -22.78
C LYS A 51 -18.74 23.28 -22.42
N HIS A 52 -19.78 22.53 -22.77
CA HIS A 52 -21.16 22.95 -22.52
C HIS A 52 -21.53 22.92 -21.03
N ASP A 53 -20.99 21.97 -20.26
CA ASP A 53 -21.14 21.91 -18.81
C ASP A 53 -20.37 23.07 -18.14
N LEU A 54 -19.16 23.35 -18.64
CA LEU A 54 -18.35 24.48 -18.20
C LEU A 54 -18.93 25.86 -18.56
N GLN A 55 -19.95 25.92 -19.43
CA GLN A 55 -20.64 27.15 -19.80
C GLN A 55 -22.03 27.26 -19.16
N ASN A 56 -22.47 26.23 -18.44
CA ASN A 56 -23.75 26.21 -17.75
C ASN A 56 -23.57 26.73 -16.31
N GLU A 57 -23.89 28.01 -16.10
CA GLU A 57 -23.76 28.67 -14.79
C GLU A 57 -24.64 28.01 -13.72
N ASP A 58 -25.85 27.57 -14.06
CA ASP A 58 -26.74 26.88 -13.11
C ASP A 58 -26.09 25.58 -12.62
N ALA A 59 -25.49 24.81 -13.53
CA ALA A 59 -24.79 23.57 -13.19
C ALA A 59 -23.56 23.83 -12.31
N GLN A 60 -22.73 24.82 -12.65
CA GLN A 60 -21.56 25.20 -11.85
C GLN A 60 -21.92 25.65 -10.43
N ASN A 61 -23.10 26.27 -10.27
CA ASN A 61 -23.56 26.77 -8.97
C ASN A 61 -24.35 25.75 -8.15
N SER A 62 -24.76 24.62 -8.75
CA SER A 62 -25.64 23.63 -8.08
C SER A 62 -25.07 22.21 -8.00
N VAL A 63 -24.02 21.88 -8.75
CA VAL A 63 -23.43 20.54 -8.83
C VAL A 63 -21.99 20.55 -8.35
N TRP A 64 -21.66 19.70 -7.38
CA TRP A 64 -20.28 19.52 -6.91
C TRP A 64 -19.46 18.68 -7.91
N THR A 65 -18.29 19.19 -8.29
CA THR A 65 -17.28 18.45 -9.04
C THR A 65 -15.98 18.39 -8.24
N GLY A 66 -15.34 17.22 -8.22
CA GLY A 66 -14.12 17.03 -7.45
C GLY A 66 -13.70 15.58 -7.37
N VAL A 67 -12.66 15.33 -6.57
CA VAL A 67 -12.10 14.00 -6.33
C VAL A 67 -12.20 13.69 -4.84
N VAL A 68 -12.66 12.49 -4.52
CA VAL A 68 -12.54 11.92 -3.16
C VAL A 68 -11.31 11.01 -3.13
N PRO A 69 -10.17 11.45 -2.57
CA PRO A 69 -8.99 10.61 -2.45
C PRO A 69 -9.26 9.39 -1.58
N VAL A 70 -8.89 8.22 -2.08
CA VAL A 70 -8.96 6.93 -1.35
C VAL A 70 -7.59 6.29 -1.35
N PHE A 71 -7.10 5.91 -0.18
CA PHE A 71 -5.85 5.19 0.00
C PHE A 71 -5.98 4.15 1.11
N SER A 72 -5.17 3.10 1.05
CA SER A 72 -5.08 2.11 2.12
C SER A 72 -4.10 2.57 3.19
N SER A 73 -4.44 2.29 4.44
CA SER A 73 -3.55 2.46 5.59
C SER A 73 -3.49 1.19 6.43
N LEU A 74 -2.35 0.97 7.06
CA LEU A 74 -2.13 -0.02 8.10
C LEU A 74 -2.51 0.58 9.45
N GLY A 75 -3.26 -0.18 10.24
CA GLY A 75 -3.62 0.19 11.60
C GLY A 75 -2.49 -0.06 12.60
N GLU A 76 -2.74 0.31 13.86
CA GLU A 76 -1.81 0.07 14.95
C GLU A 76 -1.59 -1.44 15.19
N PRO A 77 -0.35 -1.87 15.50
CA PRO A 77 -0.06 -3.26 15.81
C PRO A 77 -0.85 -3.74 17.04
N VAL A 78 -1.55 -4.87 16.89
CA VAL A 78 -2.25 -5.51 17.99
C VAL A 78 -1.44 -6.72 18.45
N SER A 79 -0.88 -6.63 19.65
CA SER A 79 -0.15 -7.75 20.28
C SER A 79 -1.10 -8.86 20.70
N THR A 80 -0.64 -10.10 20.61
CA THR A 80 -1.36 -11.23 21.22
C THR A 80 -1.26 -11.15 22.74
N THR A 81 -2.21 -11.78 23.44
CA THR A 81 -2.27 -11.77 24.92
C THR A 81 -1.06 -12.41 25.61
N TYR A 82 -0.32 -13.26 24.90
CA TYR A 82 0.88 -13.94 25.39
C TYR A 82 2.19 -13.34 24.88
N ASN A 83 2.13 -12.26 24.09
CA ASN A 83 3.31 -11.55 23.66
C ASN A 83 4.01 -10.90 24.88
N LYS A 84 5.34 -10.95 24.91
CA LYS A 84 6.16 -10.44 26.02
C LYS A 84 7.21 -9.42 25.61
N VAL A 85 7.20 -9.00 24.35
CA VAL A 85 8.18 -8.08 23.78
C VAL A 85 7.48 -6.94 23.06
N ASP A 86 8.14 -5.80 22.96
CA ASP A 86 7.61 -4.66 22.22
C ASP A 86 7.53 -4.94 20.72
N VAL A 87 6.75 -4.13 20.01
CA VAL A 87 6.67 -4.18 18.55
C VAL A 87 8.06 -3.84 17.99
N PRO A 88 8.62 -4.68 17.10
CA PRO A 88 9.90 -4.39 16.48
C PRO A 88 9.88 -3.07 15.69
N ALA A 89 10.95 -2.27 15.79
CA ALA A 89 11.05 -0.98 15.11
C ALA A 89 10.81 -1.07 13.59
N ASN A 90 11.30 -2.13 12.93
CA ASN A 90 11.10 -2.33 11.50
C ASN A 90 9.61 -2.49 11.11
N VAL A 91 8.75 -2.91 12.04
CA VAL A 91 7.30 -3.00 11.82
C VAL A 91 6.65 -1.62 11.98
N THR A 92 7.02 -0.86 13.03
CA THR A 92 6.47 0.48 13.24
C THR A 92 6.92 1.45 12.14
N ASP A 93 8.17 1.37 11.70
CA ASP A 93 8.71 2.17 10.62
C ASP A 93 8.00 1.85 9.30
N PHE A 94 7.83 0.56 8.99
CA PHE A 94 7.09 0.13 7.80
C PHE A 94 5.64 0.64 7.79
N ILE A 95 4.92 0.58 8.91
CA ILE A 95 3.54 1.10 9.01
C ILE A 95 3.51 2.60 8.73
N LYS A 96 4.42 3.35 9.36
CA LYS A 96 4.54 4.79 9.18
C LYS A 96 4.82 5.13 7.72
N ASP A 97 5.81 4.50 7.12
CA ASP A 97 6.25 4.78 5.75
C ASP A 97 5.15 4.41 4.74
N TYR A 98 4.56 3.21 4.85
CA TYR A 98 3.44 2.79 4.00
C TYR A 98 2.26 3.77 4.05
N ASN A 99 1.89 4.22 5.25
CA ASN A 99 0.77 5.15 5.43
C ASN A 99 1.07 6.53 4.86
N ASN A 100 2.29 7.03 5.07
CA ASN A 100 2.71 8.34 4.55
C ASN A 100 2.80 8.31 3.02
N GLU A 101 3.48 7.32 2.46
CA GLU A 101 3.66 7.18 1.02
C GLU A 101 2.31 7.06 0.29
N ASN A 102 1.40 6.23 0.78
CA ASN A 102 0.08 6.08 0.16
C ASN A 102 -0.74 7.38 0.21
N LYS A 103 -0.70 8.07 1.36
CA LYS A 103 -1.40 9.34 1.52
C LYS A 103 -0.80 10.41 0.61
N GLU A 104 0.52 10.53 0.58
CA GLU A 104 1.24 11.48 -0.28
C GLU A 104 0.99 11.20 -1.76
N TYR A 105 1.05 9.94 -2.18
CA TYR A 105 0.79 9.52 -3.55
C TYR A 105 -0.59 9.97 -4.01
N VAL A 106 -1.65 9.64 -3.27
CA VAL A 106 -3.02 9.97 -3.66
C VAL A 106 -3.27 11.48 -3.64
N LEU A 107 -2.71 12.22 -2.68
CA LEU A 107 -2.81 13.68 -2.66
C LEU A 107 -2.03 14.35 -3.80
N SER A 108 -0.89 13.79 -4.20
CA SER A 108 -0.11 14.28 -5.34
C SER A 108 -0.80 13.99 -6.67
N ALA A 109 -1.51 12.86 -6.77
CA ALA A 109 -2.24 12.46 -7.97
C ALA A 109 -3.37 13.44 -8.30
N ILE A 110 -3.99 14.08 -7.31
CA ILE A 110 -5.05 15.09 -7.53
C ILE A 110 -4.50 16.38 -8.14
N LYS A 111 -3.23 16.72 -7.86
CA LYS A 111 -2.61 17.99 -8.26
C LYS A 111 -2.01 17.99 -9.67
N LYS A 112 -2.05 16.86 -10.36
CA LYS A 112 -1.56 16.70 -11.73
C LYS A 112 -2.67 17.00 -12.74
#